data_AF-A0A948FR39-F1
#
_entry.id   AF-A0A948FR39-F1
#
_cell.length_a   1.000
_cell.length_b   1.000
_cell.length_c   1.000
_cell.angle_alpha   90.00
_cell.angle_beta   90.00
_cell.angle_gamma   90.00
#
_symmetry.space_group_name_H-M   'P 1'
#
loop_
_entity.id
_entity.type
_entity.pdbx_description
1 polymer ?
#
loop_
_entity_poly.entity_id
_entity_poly.type
_entity_poly.pdbx_seq_one_letter_code
_entity_poly.pdbx_strand_id
1 'polypeptide(L)' 'MLLILIHELGHFIAAKRSGVKVEEFGIGIPPKVIKLWTDKDGTDYTLNLIPL' A
#
# COMPACT_ATOMS: atom_id res chain seq x y z
N MET A 1 12.56 -2.89 7.42
CA MET A 1 11.53 -2.01 8.02
C MET A 1 11.51 -0.58 7.44
N LEU A 2 12.31 0.40 7.86
CA LEU A 2 12.19 1.79 7.35
C LEU A 2 12.48 1.91 5.83
N LEU A 3 13.51 1.24 5.34
CA LEU A 3 13.85 1.23 3.91
C LEU A 3 12.76 0.58 3.05
N ILE A 4 12.09 -0.44 3.59
CA ILE A 4 11.03 -1.20 2.91
C ILE A 4 9.74 -0.38 2.84
N LEU A 5 9.40 0.33 3.92
CA LEU A 5 8.33 1.33 3.93
C LEU A 5 8.55 2.39 2.84
N ILE A 6 9.76 2.93 2.72
CA ILE A 6 10.08 3.93 1.69
C ILE A 6 10.04 3.31 0.29
N HIS A 7 10.45 2.04 0.13
CA HIS A 7 10.41 1.33 -1.15
C HIS A 7 8.97 1.10 -1.65
N GLU A 8 8.10 0.55 -0.79
CA GLU A 8 6.69 0.31 -1.13
C GLU A 8 5.95 1.64 -1.36
N LEU A 9 6.23 2.66 -0.55
CA LEU A 9 5.70 4.01 -0.76
C LEU A 9 6.18 4.62 -2.08
N GLY A 10 7.42 4.35 -2.48
CA GLY A 10 7.99 4.78 -3.76
C GLY A 10 7.21 4.20 -4.95
N HIS A 11 6.91 2.89 -4.92
CA HIS A 11 6.08 2.24 -5.93
C HIS A 11 4.66 2.80 -5.96
N PHE A 12 4.05 3.02 -4.79
CA PHE A 12 2.72 3.60 -4.69
C PHE A 12 2.64 5.00 -5.31
N ILE A 13 3.59 5.86 -4.96
CA ILE A 13 3.67 7.22 -5.51
C ILE A 13 3.94 7.17 -7.02
N ALA A 14 4.84 6.29 -7.48
CA ALA A 14 5.14 6.12 -8.90
C ALA A 14 3.89 5.64 -9.68
N ALA A 15 3.13 4.69 -9.15
CA ALA A 15 1.89 4.21 -9.76
C ALA A 15 0.82 5.30 -9.84
N LYS A 16 0.53 6.01 -8.73
CA LYS A 16 -0.40 7.15 -8.73
C LYS A 16 0.03 8.25 -9.69
N ARG A 17 1.32 8.59 -9.74
CA ARG A 17 1.85 9.60 -10.67
C ARG A 17 1.80 9.17 -12.12
N SER A 18 1.88 7.87 -12.39
CA SER A 18 1.74 7.31 -13.74
C SER A 18 0.29 7.17 -14.18
N GLY A 19 -0.69 7.62 -13.37
CA GLY A 19 -2.12 7.48 -13.64
C GLY A 19 -2.64 6.06 -13.47
N VAL A 20 -1.84 5.15 -12.88
CA VAL A 20 -2.27 3.80 -12.57
C VAL A 20 -3.16 3.85 -11.34
N LYS A 21 -4.39 3.33 -11.47
CA LYS A 21 -5.31 3.22 -10.35
C LYS A 21 -4.81 2.12 -9.41
N VAL A 22 -4.44 2.50 -8.20
CA VAL A 22 -4.04 1.56 -7.15
C VAL A 22 -5.28 1.20 -6.35
N GLU A 23 -5.71 -0.06 -6.43
CA GLU A 23 -6.87 -0.56 -5.68
C GLU A 23 -6.53 -0.85 -4.22
N GLU A 24 -5.30 -1.30 -3.94
CA GLU A 24 -4.84 -1.62 -2.59
C GLU A 24 -3.38 -1.19 -2.38
N PHE A 25 -3.13 -0.45 -1.31
CA PHE A 25 -1.81 -0.16 -0.77
C PHE A 25 -1.66 -0.83 0.60
N GLY A 26 -1.09 -2.04 0.59
CA GLY A 26 -0.81 -2.82 1.79
C GLY A 26 0.65 -2.73 2.21
N ILE A 27 0.88 -2.54 3.50
CA ILE A 27 2.22 -2.64 4.09
C ILE A 27 2.38 -4.08 4.61
N GLY A 28 3.32 -4.84 4.03
CA GLY A 28 3.62 -6.24 4.36
C GLY A 28 3.08 -7.28 3.37
N ILE A 29 3.38 -8.56 3.59
CA ILE A 29 2.94 -9.71 2.75
C ILE A 29 1.59 -10.25 3.24
N PRO A 30 0.66 -10.62 2.34
CA PRO A 30 -0.58 -11.31 2.69
C PRO A 30 -0.36 -12.50 3.65
N PRO A 31 -1.35 -12.82 4.51
CA PRO A 31 -2.74 -12.37 4.42
C PRO A 31 -3.00 -10.96 5.00
N LYS A 32 -3.98 -10.27 4.41
CA LYS A 32 -4.52 -8.98 4.85
C LYS A 32 -5.19 -9.13 6.21
N VAL A 33 -4.71 -8.38 7.20
CA VAL A 33 -5.22 -8.46 8.59
C VAL A 33 -6.22 -7.36 8.85
N ILE A 34 -5.90 -6.14 8.44
CA ILE A 34 -6.74 -4.97 8.69
C ILE A 34 -6.78 -4.09 7.46
N LYS A 35 -7.99 -3.61 7.13
CA LYS A 35 -8.18 -2.47 6.23
C LYS A 35 -8.29 -1.23 7.12
N LEU A 36 -7.38 -0.29 6.94
CA LEU A 36 -7.28 0.92 7.74
C LEU A 36 -8.28 1.97 7.26
N TRP A 37 -8.22 2.34 5.98
CA TRP A 37 -9.16 3.28 5.36
C TRP A 37 -9.14 3.13 3.84
N THR A 38 -10.11 3.77 3.17
CA THR A 38 -10.12 3.95 1.71
C THR A 38 -9.96 5.43 1.40
N ASP A 39 -8.99 5.78 0.56
CA ASP A 39 -8.79 7.16 0.09
C ASP A 39 -9.87 7.59 -0.91
N LYS A 40 -10.02 8.89 -1.13
CA LYS A 40 -10.97 9.47 -2.09
C LYS A 40 -10.81 8.95 -3.52
N ASP A 41 -9.61 8.50 -3.87
CA ASP A 41 -9.31 7.93 -5.19
C ASP A 41 -9.62 6.42 -5.27
N GLY A 42 -10.18 5.83 -4.20
CA GLY A 42 -10.60 4.43 -4.13
C GLY A 42 -9.48 3.45 -3.77
N THR A 43 -8.35 3.93 -3.25
CA THR A 43 -7.24 3.10 -2.79
C THR A 43 -7.49 2.62 -1.37
N ASP A 44 -7.47 1.31 -1.16
CA ASP A 44 -7.56 0.69 0.17
C ASP A 44 -6.19 0.63 0.85
N TYR A 45 -6.07 1.22 2.03
CA TYR A 45 -4.86 1.14 2.84
C TYR A 45 -4.99 -0.03 3.80
N THR A 46 -4.02 -0.95 3.76
CA THR A 46 -4.11 -2.23 4.48
C THR A 46 -2.84 -2.54 5.24
N LEU A 47 -2.99 -3.26 6.34
CA LEU A 47 -1.88 -3.86 7.09
C LEU A 47 -1.97 -5.37 6.92
N ASN A 48 -0.91 -5.96 6.38
CA ASN A 48 -0.80 -7.39 6.18
C ASN A 48 0.01 -8.02 7.32
N LEU A 49 -0.20 -9.33 7.57
CA LEU A 49 0.28 -9.99 8.79
C LEU A 49 1.80 -10.10 8.87
N ILE A 50 2.46 -10.19 7.71
CA ILE A 50 3.89 -10.45 7.64
C ILE A 50 4.61 -9.14 7.29
N PRO A 51 5.30 -8.50 8.25
CA PRO A 51 6.20 -7.40 7.93
C PRO A 51 7.43 -7.94 7.16
N LEU A 52 7.82 -7.25 6.08
CA LEU A 52 9.10 -7.44 5.40
C LEU A 52 10.16 -6.45 5.91
#